data_AF-A0A5E9AVJ9-F1
#
_entry.id   AF-A0A5E9AVJ9-F1
#
_cell.length_a   1.000
_cell.length_b   1.000
_cell.length_c   1.000
_cell.angle_alpha   90.00
_cell.angle_beta   90.00
_cell.angle_gamma   90.00
#
_symmetry.space_group_name_H-M   'P 1'
#
loop_
_entity.id
_entity.type
_entity.pdbx_description
1 polymer ?
#
loop_
_entity_poly.entity_id
_entity_poly.type
_entity_poly.pdbx_seq_one_letter_code
_entity_poly.pdbx_strand_id
1 'polypeptide(L)'
;LVLLLEDMANPAPVGEVPAGAPLLRIGTKSDIADIGPGAYDLVISSRDGSGLGRLLDEIGSRAAAAVREAGDVLPSRMRHVELLREAMDFLRAALSGHRQELRAEELRLAAERLGRIVGAVDVEDLLDVIFSQFCIGK
;
A
#
# COMPACT_ATOMS: atom_id res chain seq x y z
N LEU A 1 -5.76 4.89 6.37
CA LEU A 1 -6.18 4.86 7.78
C LEU A 1 -5.18 5.65 8.60
N VAL A 2 -5.64 6.65 9.34
CA VAL A 2 -4.84 7.45 10.28
C VAL A 2 -5.26 7.07 11.69
N LEU A 3 -4.29 6.78 12.56
CA LEU A 3 -4.52 6.50 13.98
C LEU A 3 -4.24 7.78 14.76
N LEU A 4 -5.28 8.36 15.38
CA LEU A 4 -5.16 9.53 16.24
C LEU A 4 -5.10 9.08 17.69
N LEU A 5 -3.91 9.12 18.29
CA LEU A 5 -3.67 8.74 19.67
C LEU A 5 -3.76 9.97 20.57
N GLU A 6 -4.67 9.95 21.55
CA GLU A 6 -4.82 11.01 22.54
C GLU A 6 -4.51 10.45 23.94
N ASP A 7 -3.76 11.19 24.74
CA ASP A 7 -3.51 10.85 26.14
C ASP A 7 -4.75 11.18 26.97
N MET A 8 -5.40 10.15 27.51
CA MET A 8 -6.62 10.35 28.33
C MET A 8 -6.32 11.00 29.68
N ALA A 9 -5.11 10.80 30.23
CA ALA A 9 -4.73 11.39 31.50
C ALA A 9 -4.31 12.86 31.36
N ASN A 10 -3.86 13.27 30.17
CA ASN A 10 -3.43 14.63 29.88
C ASN A 10 -3.71 14.99 28.40
N PRO A 11 -4.97 15.30 28.04
CA PRO A 11 -5.34 15.54 26.66
C PRO A 11 -4.69 16.83 26.15
N ALA A 12 -3.89 16.70 25.10
CA ALA A 12 -3.31 17.82 24.37
C ALA A 12 -3.95 17.91 22.99
N PRO A 13 -4.22 19.13 22.49
CA PRO A 13 -4.74 19.29 21.14
C PRO A 13 -3.74 18.72 20.13
N VAL A 14 -4.19 17.76 19.33
CA VAL A 14 -3.42 17.26 18.20
C VAL A 14 -3.57 18.24 17.04
N GLY A 15 -2.49 18.46 16.29
CA GLY A 15 -2.48 19.36 15.12
C GLY A 15 -3.42 18.89 14.00
N GLU A 16 -3.36 19.56 12.86
CA GLU A 16 -4.23 19.25 11.73
C GLU A 16 -4.10 17.79 11.28
N VAL A 17 -5.23 17.08 11.26
CA VAL A 17 -5.33 15.72 10.75
C VAL A 17 -5.59 15.79 9.23
N PRO A 18 -4.89 14.97 8.40
CA PRO A 18 -5.08 14.98 6.95
C PRO A 18 -6.55 14.77 6.56
N ALA A 19 -7.10 15.70 5.79
CA ALA A 19 -8.46 15.61 5.28
C ALA A 19 -8.60 14.46 4.25
N GLY A 20 -9.68 13.68 4.34
CA GLY A 20 -10.01 12.62 3.38
C GLY A 20 -9.43 11.23 3.69
N ALA A 21 -8.61 11.07 4.73
CA ALA A 21 -8.16 9.76 5.19
C ALA A 21 -9.13 9.18 6.25
N PRO A 22 -9.45 7.87 6.23
CA PRO A 22 -10.20 7.23 7.31
C PRO A 22 -9.47 7.40 8.64
N LEU A 23 -10.14 7.94 9.66
CA LEU A 23 -9.58 8.22 10.98
C LEU A 23 -10.04 7.17 12.01
N LEU A 24 -9.17 6.83 12.95
CA LEU A 24 -9.51 6.05 14.15
C LEU A 24 -8.97 6.79 15.37
N ARG A 25 -9.85 7.25 16.26
CA ARG A 25 -9.52 7.96 17.49
C ARG A 25 -9.30 6.98 18.63
N ILE A 26 -8.12 7.01 19.22
CA ILE A 26 -7.66 6.05 20.21
C ILE A 26 -7.28 6.79 21.49
N GLY A 27 -8.00 6.51 22.57
CA GLY A 27 -7.65 6.96 23.91
C GLY A 27 -6.53 6.08 24.48
N THR A 28 -5.41 6.67 24.86
CA THR A 28 -4.27 5.96 25.45
C THR A 28 -4.26 6.12 26.97
N LYS A 29 -3.51 5.23 27.65
CA LYS A 29 -3.39 5.20 29.12
C LYS A 29 -4.70 4.88 29.86
N SER A 30 -5.48 3.92 29.32
CA SER A 30 -6.69 3.41 29.98
C SER A 30 -6.46 2.77 31.35
N ASP A 31 -5.21 2.46 31.71
CA ASP A 31 -4.82 2.03 33.05
C ASP A 31 -4.77 3.19 34.08
N ILE A 32 -4.76 4.44 33.61
CA ILE A 32 -4.62 5.65 34.44
C ILE A 32 -5.90 6.49 34.42
N ALA A 33 -6.58 6.57 33.27
CA ALA A 33 -7.76 7.41 33.09
C ALA A 33 -8.87 6.63 32.35
N ASP A 34 -10.09 6.76 32.85
CA ASP A 34 -11.31 6.26 32.19
C ASP A 34 -12.25 7.44 31.94
N ILE A 35 -12.44 7.78 30.67
CA ILE A 35 -13.25 8.94 30.23
C ILE A 35 -14.67 8.49 29.84
N GLY A 36 -15.02 7.22 30.07
CA GLY A 36 -16.33 6.68 29.73
C GLY A 36 -16.54 6.46 28.22
N PRO A 37 -17.67 5.84 27.85
CA PRO A 37 -17.93 5.44 26.46
C PRO A 37 -18.24 6.64 25.57
N GLY A 38 -17.76 6.61 24.32
CA GLY A 38 -18.14 7.56 23.26
C GLY A 38 -17.15 8.71 23.02
N ALA A 39 -16.12 8.88 23.84
CA ALA A 39 -15.04 9.85 23.59
C ALA A 39 -14.05 9.38 22.52
N TYR A 40 -13.83 8.06 22.44
CA TYR A 40 -12.89 7.40 21.53
C TYR A 40 -13.54 6.19 20.86
N ASP A 41 -13.04 5.84 19.67
CA ASP A 41 -13.44 4.62 18.98
C ASP A 41 -12.88 3.39 19.70
N LEU A 42 -11.66 3.50 20.22
CA LEU A 42 -10.99 2.49 21.03
C LEU A 42 -10.20 3.13 22.18
N VAL A 43 -10.02 2.37 23.27
CA VAL A 43 -9.12 2.73 24.36
C VAL A 43 -8.07 1.65 24.53
N ILE A 44 -6.82 2.05 24.79
CA ILE A 44 -5.70 1.14 24.97
C ILE A 44 -4.87 1.50 26.20
N SER A 45 -4.15 0.53 26.73
CA SER A 45 -3.02 0.74 27.61
C SER A 45 -1.81 0.02 27.06
N SER A 46 -0.77 0.79 26.75
CA SER A 46 0.53 0.25 26.35
C SER A 46 1.28 -0.39 27.52
N ARG A 47 0.83 -0.15 28.76
CA ARG A 47 1.48 -0.62 29.98
C ARG A 47 1.08 -2.05 30.33
N ASP A 48 -0.22 -2.34 30.31
CA ASP A 48 -0.75 -3.67 30.64
C ASP A 48 -1.24 -4.45 29.41
N GLY A 49 -1.27 -3.81 28.24
CA GLY A 49 -1.67 -4.41 26.96
C GLY A 49 -3.18 -4.39 26.70
N SER A 50 -3.98 -3.79 27.59
CA SER A 50 -5.42 -3.67 27.43
C SER A 50 -5.76 -2.96 26.12
N GLY A 51 -6.75 -3.49 25.38
CA GLY A 51 -7.24 -2.91 24.13
C GLY A 51 -6.33 -3.09 22.91
N LEU A 52 -5.06 -3.50 23.06
CA LEU A 52 -4.13 -3.67 21.93
C LEU A 52 -4.56 -4.77 20.96
N GLY A 53 -5.08 -5.90 21.47
CA GLY A 53 -5.61 -6.96 20.62
C GLY A 53 -6.75 -6.47 19.71
N ARG A 54 -7.71 -5.74 20.30
CA ARG A 54 -8.83 -5.15 19.54
C ARG A 54 -8.37 -4.11 18.51
N LEU A 55 -7.33 -3.33 18.84
CA LEU A 55 -6.73 -2.40 17.89
C LEU A 55 -6.10 -3.13 16.70
N LEU A 56 -5.37 -4.21 16.94
CA LEU A 56 -4.78 -5.03 15.88
C LEU A 56 -5.85 -5.69 15.01
N ASP A 57 -6.91 -6.22 15.62
CA ASP A 57 -8.05 -6.81 14.90
C ASP A 57 -8.75 -5.77 14.01
N GLU A 58 -8.95 -4.55 14.51
CA GLU A 58 -9.58 -3.46 13.76
C GLU A 58 -8.71 -3.02 12.56
N ILE A 59 -7.40 -2.86 12.76
CA ILE A 59 -6.46 -2.56 11.68
C ILE A 59 -6.46 -3.68 10.64
N GLY A 60 -6.41 -4.94 11.10
CA GLY A 60 -6.42 -6.12 10.25
C GLY A 60 -7.70 -6.25 9.43
N SER A 61 -8.85 -6.00 10.05
CA SER A 61 -10.17 -6.02 9.38
C SER A 61 -10.25 -4.95 8.28
N ARG A 62 -9.81 -3.72 8.58
CA ARG A 62 -9.77 -2.62 7.60
C ARG A 62 -8.80 -2.89 6.46
N ALA A 63 -7.61 -3.44 6.76
CA ALA A 63 -6.64 -3.84 5.74
C ALA A 63 -7.21 -4.95 4.84
N ALA A 64 -7.83 -5.97 5.42
CA ALA A 64 -8.46 -7.05 4.68
C ALA A 64 -9.64 -6.55 3.82
N ALA A 65 -10.43 -5.60 4.31
CA ALA A 65 -11.50 -4.97 3.54
C ALA A 65 -10.95 -4.19 2.33
N ALA A 66 -9.91 -3.38 2.54
CA ALA A 66 -9.25 -2.64 1.46
C ALA A 66 -8.63 -3.58 0.40
N VAL A 67 -8.11 -4.74 0.82
CA VAL A 67 -7.59 -5.77 -0.08
C VAL A 67 -8.71 -6.48 -0.86
N ARG A 68 -9.84 -6.80 -0.22
CA ARG A 68 -10.97 -7.45 -0.91
C ARG A 68 -11.61 -6.55 -1.98
N GLU A 69 -11.61 -5.24 -1.76
CA GLU A 69 -12.11 -4.26 -2.74
C GLU A 69 -11.21 -4.17 -3.99
N ALA A 70 -9.95 -4.60 -3.88
CA ALA A 70 -8.98 -4.61 -4.98
C ALA A 70 -9.07 -5.84 -5.92
N GLY A 71 -9.96 -6.80 -5.63
CA GLY A 71 -10.19 -7.99 -6.47
C GLY A 71 -9.11 -9.08 -6.35
N ASP A 72 -9.52 -10.32 -6.62
CA ASP A 72 -8.77 -11.58 -6.38
C ASP A 72 -7.59 -11.82 -7.35
N VAL A 73 -7.17 -10.80 -8.08
CA VAL A 73 -5.98 -10.83 -8.95
C VAL A 73 -5.15 -9.60 -8.64
N LEU A 74 -4.54 -9.59 -7.46
CA LEU A 74 -3.43 -8.68 -7.20
C LEU A 74 -2.26 -9.16 -8.07
N PRO A 75 -1.81 -8.40 -9.10
CA PRO A 75 -0.50 -8.65 -9.68
C PRO A 75 0.48 -8.45 -8.53
N SER A 76 1.04 -9.56 -8.04
CA SER A 76 1.61 -9.69 -6.70
C SER A 76 2.87 -8.84 -6.43
N ARG A 77 3.22 -7.88 -7.28
CA ARG A 77 4.35 -6.97 -7.10
C ARG A 77 4.08 -5.65 -7.82
N MET A 78 4.51 -4.54 -7.21
CA MET A 78 4.51 -3.20 -7.81
C MET A 78 5.07 -3.21 -9.25
N ARG A 79 6.12 -4.03 -9.49
CA ARG A 79 6.70 -4.27 -10.82
C ARG A 79 5.69 -4.73 -11.90
N HIS A 80 4.72 -5.60 -11.57
CA HIS A 80 3.76 -6.08 -12.57
C HIS A 80 2.75 -4.97 -12.91
N VAL A 81 2.40 -4.14 -11.94
CA VAL A 81 1.54 -2.97 -12.16
C VAL A 81 2.25 -1.94 -13.05
N GLU A 82 3.53 -1.71 -12.82
CA GLU A 82 4.37 -0.83 -13.65
C GLU A 82 4.47 -1.35 -15.10
N LEU A 83 4.81 -2.63 -15.28
CA LEU A 83 4.88 -3.25 -16.61
C LEU A 83 3.54 -3.17 -17.37
N LEU A 84 2.40 -3.35 -16.68
CA LEU A 84 1.08 -3.19 -17.29
C LEU A 84 0.78 -1.74 -17.67
N ARG A 85 1.20 -0.77 -16.86
CA ARG A 85 1.05 0.66 -17.18
C ARG A 85 1.88 1.04 -18.41
N GLU A 86 3.15 0.64 -18.45
CA GLU A 86 4.02 0.89 -19.60
C GLU A 86 3.46 0.26 -20.88
N ALA A 87 3.00 -0.99 -20.82
CA ALA A 87 2.35 -1.65 -21.95
C ALA A 87 1.13 -0.87 -22.45
N MET A 88 0.31 -0.35 -21.54
CA MET A 88 -0.86 0.48 -21.87
C MET A 88 -0.47 1.77 -22.60
N ASP A 89 0.61 2.41 -22.17
CA ASP A 89 1.06 3.68 -22.76
C ASP A 89 1.60 3.49 -24.18
N PHE A 90 2.37 2.43 -24.42
CA PHE A 90 2.81 2.06 -25.78
C PHE A 90 1.62 1.68 -26.68
N LEU A 91 0.62 0.96 -26.16
CA LEU A 91 -0.60 0.65 -26.93
C LEU A 91 -1.37 1.92 -27.31
N ARG A 92 -1.44 2.91 -26.42
CA ARG A 92 -2.05 4.22 -26.73
C ARG A 92 -1.25 4.97 -27.79
N ALA A 93 0.07 4.95 -27.71
CA ALA A 93 0.94 5.55 -28.72
C ALA A 93 0.81 4.86 -30.09
N ALA A 94 0.65 3.53 -30.12
CA ALA A 94 0.38 2.80 -31.36
C ALA A 94 -0.97 3.18 -32.00
N LEU A 95 -1.93 3.67 -31.20
CA LEU A 95 -3.26 4.09 -31.64
C LEU A 95 -3.34 5.58 -32.03
N SER A 96 -2.39 6.42 -31.61
CA SER A 96 -2.42 7.88 -31.80
C SER A 96 -2.09 8.38 -33.23
N GLY A 97 -1.97 7.47 -34.21
CA GLY A 97 -1.93 7.82 -35.63
C GLY A 97 -0.55 8.05 -36.25
N HIS A 98 0.52 7.48 -35.67
CA HIS A 98 1.87 7.57 -36.24
C HIS A 98 2.07 6.72 -37.51
N ARG A 99 3.18 6.95 -38.24
CA ARG A 99 3.60 6.13 -39.40
C ARG A 99 3.66 4.64 -39.00
N GLN A 100 3.39 3.75 -39.95
CA GLN A 100 3.33 2.30 -39.70
C GLN A 100 4.59 1.74 -39.00
N GLU A 101 5.76 2.25 -39.34
CA GLU A 101 7.05 1.88 -38.72
C GLU A 101 7.07 2.19 -37.21
N LEU A 102 6.59 3.36 -36.79
CA LEU A 102 6.50 3.73 -35.38
C LEU A 102 5.45 2.89 -34.65
N ARG A 103 4.28 2.68 -35.27
CA ARG A 103 3.23 1.82 -34.68
C ARG A 103 3.71 0.40 -34.44
N ALA A 104 4.52 -0.15 -35.35
CA ALA A 104 5.11 -1.48 -35.20
C ALA A 104 6.08 -1.53 -34.01
N GLU A 105 6.89 -0.49 -33.82
CA GLU A 105 7.81 -0.40 -32.69
C GLU A 105 7.07 -0.25 -31.34
N GLU A 106 6.04 0.59 -31.27
CA GLU A 106 5.20 0.72 -30.08
C GLU A 106 4.53 -0.62 -29.70
N LEU A 107 4.05 -1.39 -30.69
CA LEU A 107 3.49 -2.73 -30.44
C LEU A 107 4.57 -3.73 -29.99
N ARG A 108 5.80 -3.65 -30.52
CA ARG A 108 6.93 -4.47 -30.08
C ARG A 108 7.25 -4.22 -28.61
N LEU A 109 7.32 -2.94 -28.21
CA LEU A 109 7.58 -2.52 -26.84
C LEU A 109 6.44 -2.96 -25.89
N ALA A 110 5.18 -2.80 -26.29
CA ALA A 110 4.05 -3.30 -25.51
C ALA A 110 4.11 -4.83 -25.29
N ALA A 111 4.43 -5.59 -26.34
CA ALA A 111 4.56 -7.04 -26.26
C ALA A 111 5.73 -7.48 -25.36
N GLU A 112 6.84 -6.75 -25.36
CA GLU A 112 7.99 -6.98 -24.48
C GLU A 112 7.62 -6.82 -23.00
N ARG A 113 6.91 -5.73 -22.65
CA ARG A 113 6.44 -5.49 -21.27
C ARG A 113 5.48 -6.56 -20.78
N LEU A 114 4.58 -7.03 -21.65
CA LEU A 114 3.70 -8.15 -21.35
C LEU A 114 4.48 -9.48 -21.21
N GLY A 115 5.49 -9.70 -22.05
CA GLY A 115 6.36 -10.87 -21.98
C GLY A 115 7.06 -11.00 -20.62
N ARG A 116 7.56 -9.89 -20.06
CA ARG A 116 8.18 -9.86 -18.72
C ARG A 116 7.22 -10.27 -17.60
N ILE A 117 5.91 -10.04 -17.75
CA ILE A 117 4.89 -10.47 -16.77
C ILE A 117 4.68 -11.99 -16.84
N VAL A 118 4.72 -12.57 -18.04
CA VAL A 118 4.47 -14.00 -18.29
C VAL A 118 5.74 -14.85 -18.11
N GLY A 119 6.89 -14.22 -17.79
CA GLY A 119 8.14 -14.91 -17.47
C GLY A 119 9.11 -15.05 -18.65
N ALA A 120 9.00 -14.20 -19.68
CA ALA A 120 10.13 -13.95 -20.58
C ALA A 120 11.15 -13.11 -19.78
N VAL A 121 12.17 -13.80 -19.25
CA VAL A 121 13.21 -13.19 -18.40
C VAL A 121 14.35 -12.71 -19.28
N ASP A 122 14.67 -11.41 -19.21
CA ASP A 122 15.88 -10.84 -19.80
C ASP A 122 17.08 -11.08 -18.86
N VAL A 123 18.30 -11.08 -19.40
CA VAL A 123 19.55 -11.31 -18.63
C VAL A 123 19.66 -10.31 -17.47
N GLU A 124 19.18 -9.08 -17.68
CA GLU A 124 19.18 -8.00 -16.70
C GLU A 124 18.30 -8.32 -15.47
N ASP A 125 17.15 -8.96 -15.67
CA ASP A 125 16.24 -9.34 -14.57
C ASP A 125 16.87 -10.43 -13.68
N LEU A 126 17.76 -11.26 -14.24
CA LEU A 126 18.51 -12.28 -13.52
C LEU A 126 19.61 -11.67 -12.65
N LEU A 127 20.22 -10.58 -13.12
CA LEU A 127 21.24 -9.84 -12.37
C LEU A 127 20.62 -9.09 -11.17
N ASP A 128 19.45 -8.46 -11.33
CA ASP A 128 18.78 -7.76 -10.23
C ASP A 128 18.36 -8.69 -9.09
N VAL A 129 17.94 -9.92 -9.39
CA VAL A 129 17.66 -10.93 -8.35
C VAL A 129 18.93 -11.38 -7.64
N ILE A 130 20.03 -11.53 -8.37
CA ILE A 130 21.34 -11.89 -7.79
C ILE A 130 21.83 -10.77 -6.86
N PHE A 131 21.74 -9.50 -7.29
CA PHE A 131 22.28 -8.38 -6.52
C PHE A 131 21.34 -7.84 -5.42
N SER A 132 20.03 -8.07 -5.51
CA SER A 132 19.07 -7.65 -4.48
C SER A 132 19.10 -8.49 -3.19
N GLN A 133 19.80 -9.64 -3.19
CA GLN A 133 20.02 -10.46 -1.99
C GLN A 133 21.32 -10.17 -1.25
N PHE A 134 22.19 -9.31 -1.79
CA PHE A 134 23.38 -8.87 -1.09
C PHE A 134 23.08 -7.57 -0.34
N CYS A 135 23.13 -7.60 0.99
CA CYS A 135 23.19 -6.37 1.77
C CYS A 135 24.43 -5.57 1.31
N ILE A 136 24.24 -4.30 0.95
CA ILE A 136 25.35 -3.36 0.73
C ILE A 136 26.12 -3.26 2.05
N GLY A 137 27.31 -3.86 2.11
CA GLY A 137 28.09 -3.94 3.34
C GLY A 137 29.17 -5.03 3.42
N LYS A 138 29.67 -5.54 2.29
CA LYS A 138 31.01 -6.14 2.20
C LYS A 138 31.73 -5.61 0.98
#